data_AF-A0A200QNJ6-F1
#
_entry.id   AF-A0A200QNJ6-F1
#
_cell.length_a   1.000
_cell.length_b   1.000
_cell.length_c   1.000
_cell.angle_alpha   90.00
_cell.angle_beta   90.00
_cell.angle_gamma   90.00
#
_symmetry.space_group_name_H-M   'P 1'
#
loop_
_entity.id
_entity.type
_entity.pdbx_description
1 polymer ?
#
loop_
_entity_poly.entity_id
_entity_poly.type
_entity_poly.pdbx_seq_one_letter_code
_entity_poly.pdbx_strand_id
1 'polypeptide(L)'
;MRFMTCERIGCNYFQWFDDALNSIRSWTPGCECFSCGTADHWIDACPWNNTPCSSKSCDGKKKLSLSTTEHNYRIPYLKCLECNNFEWMSDVLVVSRGKELEASLDELCKAVKTKVHL
;
A
#
# COMPACT_ATOMS: atom_id res chain seq x y z
N MET A 1 -5.06 -21.08 26.11
CA MET A 1 -4.04 -21.08 25.04
C MET A 1 -4.76 -20.82 23.72
N ARG A 2 -4.33 -19.83 22.93
CA ARG A 2 -4.91 -19.53 21.60
C ARG A 2 -3.99 -20.07 20.52
N PHE A 3 -4.55 -20.54 19.42
CA PHE A 3 -3.81 -21.07 18.29
C PHE A 3 -4.53 -20.76 16.98
N MET A 4 -3.82 -20.88 15.86
CA MET A 4 -4.36 -20.76 14.52
C MET A 4 -4.22 -22.09 13.77
N THR A 5 -5.27 -22.47 13.06
CA THR A 5 -5.29 -23.61 12.14
C THR A 5 -5.72 -23.15 10.76
N CYS A 6 -5.30 -23.86 9.72
CA CYS A 6 -5.83 -23.60 8.39
C CYS A 6 -7.25 -24.20 8.24
N GLU A 7 -8.19 -23.42 7.71
CA GLU A 7 -9.57 -23.87 7.47
C GLU A 7 -9.71 -24.76 6.22
N ARG A 8 -8.66 -24.85 5.38
CA ARG A 8 -8.69 -25.66 4.15
C ARG A 8 -8.60 -27.15 4.49
N ILE A 9 -9.58 -27.93 4.03
CA ILE A 9 -9.60 -29.40 4.19
C ILE A 9 -8.30 -30.00 3.62
N GLY A 10 -7.61 -30.81 4.43
CA GLY A 10 -6.33 -31.43 4.10
C GLY A 10 -5.07 -30.60 4.42
N CYS A 11 -5.24 -29.38 4.94
CA CYS A 11 -4.13 -28.57 5.42
C CYS A 11 -3.93 -28.75 6.93
N ASN A 12 -2.79 -29.29 7.33
CA ASN A 12 -2.46 -29.56 8.74
C ASN A 12 -1.69 -28.42 9.40
N TYR A 13 -1.76 -27.21 8.84
CA TYR A 13 -1.05 -26.06 9.39
C TYR A 13 -1.60 -25.70 10.77
N PHE A 14 -0.69 -25.56 11.73
CA PHE A 14 -0.94 -25.25 13.12
C PHE A 14 0.13 -24.29 13.63
N GLN A 15 -0.26 -23.26 14.37
CA GLN A 15 0.68 -22.40 15.09
C GLN A 15 0.06 -21.88 16.38
N TRP A 16 0.84 -21.81 17.46
CA TRP A 16 0.42 -21.10 18.67
C TRP A 16 0.29 -19.60 18.38
N PHE A 17 -0.73 -18.97 18.96
CA PHE A 17 -1.05 -17.57 18.66
C PHE A 17 0.08 -16.61 19.08
N ASP A 18 0.71 -16.85 20.23
CA ASP A 18 1.81 -16.00 20.71
C ASP A 18 3.06 -16.17 19.85
N ASP A 19 3.35 -17.40 19.41
CA ASP A 19 4.45 -17.69 18.47
C ASP A 19 4.21 -17.03 17.11
N ALA A 20 2.96 -17.04 16.64
CA ALA A 20 2.59 -16.35 15.41
C ALA A 20 2.73 -14.83 15.54
N LEU A 21 2.30 -14.25 16.65
CA LEU A 21 2.50 -12.82 16.93
C LEU A 21 3.99 -12.45 16.99
N ASN A 22 4.83 -13.29 17.61
CA ASN A 22 6.27 -13.08 17.66
C ASN A 22 6.92 -13.25 16.27
N SER A 23 6.40 -14.16 15.45
CA SER A 23 6.81 -14.32 14.05
C SER A 23 6.40 -13.13 13.19
N ILE A 24 5.23 -12.52 13.42
CA ILE A 24 4.76 -11.33 12.69
C ILE A 24 5.56 -10.07 13.07
N ARG A 25 5.98 -9.97 14.33
CA ARG A 25 6.82 -8.85 14.82
C ARG A 25 8.26 -8.89 14.28
N SER A 26 8.69 -10.05 13.81
CA SER A 26 9.97 -10.24 13.17
C SER A 26 9.82 -9.91 11.69
N TRP A 27 10.10 -8.67 11.33
CA TRP A 27 10.32 -8.26 9.95
C TRP A 27 11.22 -9.27 9.22
N THR A 28 10.64 -10.13 8.38
CA THR A 28 11.40 -10.90 7.40
C THR A 28 11.56 -10.02 6.16
N PRO A 29 12.78 -9.56 5.83
CA PRO A 29 13.04 -8.92 4.55
C PRO A 29 12.57 -9.85 3.42
N GLY A 30 11.61 -9.40 2.61
CA GLY A 30 10.99 -10.21 1.54
C GLY A 30 9.48 -10.38 1.65
N CYS A 31 8.83 -9.95 2.74
CA CYS A 31 7.38 -9.79 2.76
C CYS A 31 6.98 -8.41 2.21
N GLU A 32 6.44 -8.38 0.99
CA GLU A 32 5.88 -7.17 0.40
C GLU A 32 4.65 -6.69 1.20
N CYS A 33 4.51 -5.37 1.34
CA CYS A 33 3.31 -4.75 1.85
C CYS A 33 2.12 -5.21 1.01
N PHE A 34 1.18 -5.95 1.62
CA PHE A 34 -0.02 -6.48 0.94
C PHE A 34 -0.93 -5.41 0.31
N SER A 35 -0.67 -4.13 0.57
CA SER A 35 -1.41 -3.01 -0.02
C SER A 35 -0.70 -2.36 -1.21
N CYS A 36 0.55 -1.94 -1.05
CA CYS A 36 1.27 -1.22 -2.11
C CYS A 36 2.36 -2.04 -2.82
N GLY A 37 2.62 -3.26 -2.36
CA GLY A 37 3.57 -4.19 -2.98
C GLY A 37 5.04 -3.92 -2.70
N THR A 38 5.39 -2.97 -1.82
CA THR A 38 6.80 -2.66 -1.53
C THR A 38 7.30 -3.45 -0.32
N ALA A 39 8.56 -3.90 -0.36
CA ALA A 39 9.13 -4.79 0.66
C ALA A 39 9.76 -4.06 1.87
N ASP A 40 9.58 -2.75 1.97
CA ASP A 40 10.22 -1.86 2.95
C ASP A 40 9.36 -1.54 4.18
N HIS A 41 8.04 -1.75 4.09
CA HIS A 41 7.11 -1.51 5.21
C HIS A 41 5.94 -2.53 5.28
N TRP A 42 5.30 -2.65 6.45
CA TRP A 42 4.13 -3.49 6.68
C TRP A 42 2.88 -2.62 6.47
N ILE A 43 1.70 -3.23 6.33
CA ILE A 43 0.47 -2.48 6.01
C ILE A 43 0.19 -1.33 7.01
N ASP A 44 0.52 -1.52 8.29
CA ASP A 44 0.33 -0.54 9.36
C ASP A 44 1.22 0.70 9.20
N ALA A 45 2.39 0.51 8.57
CA ALA A 45 3.38 1.54 8.28
C ALA A 45 3.33 1.99 6.80
N CYS A 46 2.30 1.60 6.06
CA CYS A 46 2.18 1.94 4.65
C CYS A 46 2.08 3.46 4.45
N PRO A 47 2.94 4.08 3.62
CA PRO A 47 2.99 5.53 3.45
C PRO A 47 1.72 6.07 2.78
N TRP A 48 0.95 5.20 2.13
CA TRP A 48 -0.33 5.53 1.52
C TRP A 48 -1.46 5.67 2.54
N ASN A 49 -1.30 5.08 3.73
CA ASN A 49 -2.25 5.22 4.81
C ASN A 49 -2.17 6.63 5.43
N ASN A 50 -3.33 7.23 5.72
CA ASN A 50 -3.45 8.59 6.25
C ASN A 50 -2.92 9.72 5.35
N THR A 51 -2.83 9.48 4.04
CA THR A 51 -2.51 10.52 3.04
C THR A 51 -3.66 11.53 2.90
N PRO A 52 -3.40 12.78 2.46
CA PRO A 52 -4.45 13.77 2.23
C PRO A 52 -5.50 13.30 1.21
N CYS A 53 -6.75 13.72 1.38
CA CYS A 53 -7.81 13.48 0.41
C CYS A 53 -7.48 14.13 -0.94
N SER A 54 -7.78 13.44 -2.04
CA SER A 54 -7.60 13.95 -3.40
C SER A 54 -8.68 14.95 -3.82
N SER A 55 -9.80 15.02 -3.08
CA SER A 55 -10.85 16.01 -3.33
C SER A 55 -10.41 17.41 -2.89
N LYS A 56 -10.49 18.39 -3.81
CA LYS A 56 -10.07 19.78 -3.57
C LYS A 56 -10.87 20.50 -2.47
N SER A 57 -12.06 20.02 -2.15
CA SER A 57 -12.94 20.60 -1.12
C SER A 57 -12.92 19.83 0.20
N CYS A 58 -11.96 18.92 0.39
CA CYS A 58 -11.88 18.06 1.57
C CYS A 58 -10.47 18.03 2.15
N ASP A 59 -10.33 18.46 3.40
CA ASP A 59 -9.08 18.39 4.17
C ASP A 59 -8.92 17.06 4.94
N GLY A 60 -9.81 16.10 4.68
CA GLY A 60 -9.80 14.78 5.31
C GLY A 60 -8.60 13.94 4.89
N LYS A 61 -8.42 12.82 5.57
CA LYS A 61 -7.38 11.83 5.25
C LYS A 61 -7.99 10.58 4.63
N LYS A 62 -7.24 9.95 3.72
CA LYS A 62 -7.55 8.65 3.16
C LYS A 62 -7.04 7.55 4.07
N LYS A 63 -7.91 6.60 4.40
CA LYS A 63 -7.55 5.39 5.13
C LYS A 63 -7.34 4.26 4.14
N LEU A 64 -6.25 3.52 4.33
CA LEU A 64 -5.96 2.30 3.58
C LEU A 64 -6.78 1.15 4.16
N SER A 65 -7.41 0.36 3.31
CA SER A 65 -8.25 -0.77 3.72
C SER A 65 -8.30 -1.84 2.64
N LEU A 66 -8.68 -3.05 3.03
CA LEU A 66 -8.88 -4.18 2.13
C LEU A 66 -10.38 -4.38 1.90
N SER A 67 -10.78 -4.58 0.65
CA SER A 67 -12.18 -4.81 0.30
C SER A 67 -12.66 -6.16 0.83
N THR A 68 -13.91 -6.19 1.33
CA THR A 68 -14.57 -7.39 1.84
C THR A 68 -15.68 -7.88 0.91
N THR A 69 -15.83 -7.27 -0.28
CA THR A 69 -16.82 -7.71 -1.28
C THR A 69 -16.33 -8.97 -1.99
N GLU A 70 -17.25 -9.83 -2.41
CA GLU A 70 -16.92 -11.11 -3.05
C GLU A 70 -16.05 -10.93 -4.31
N HIS A 71 -16.44 -10.00 -5.19
CA HIS A 71 -15.77 -9.80 -6.48
C HIS A 71 -14.41 -9.08 -6.38
N ASN A 72 -14.16 -8.37 -5.28
CA ASN A 72 -12.93 -7.62 -5.04
C ASN A 72 -12.35 -7.97 -3.67
N TYR A 73 -12.45 -9.23 -3.26
CA TYR A 73 -12.04 -9.64 -1.92
C TYR A 73 -10.53 -9.41 -1.73
N ARG A 74 -10.19 -8.74 -0.64
CA ARG A 74 -8.82 -8.34 -0.25
C ARG A 74 -8.13 -7.40 -1.24
N ILE A 75 -8.84 -6.81 -2.19
CA ILE A 75 -8.24 -5.78 -3.05
C ILE A 75 -8.06 -4.48 -2.23
N PRO A 76 -6.83 -3.92 -2.18
CA PRO A 76 -6.56 -2.72 -1.41
C PRO A 76 -7.15 -1.46 -2.06
N TYR A 77 -7.68 -0.57 -1.22
CA TYR A 77 -8.24 0.71 -1.63
C TYR A 77 -7.96 1.78 -0.57
N LEU A 78 -8.05 3.04 -1.01
CA LEU A 78 -8.02 4.22 -0.17
C LEU A 78 -9.40 4.85 -0.12
N LYS A 79 -9.87 5.17 1.08
CA LYS A 79 -11.15 5.87 1.25
C LYS A 79 -11.03 7.00 2.26
N CYS A 80 -11.49 8.19 1.89
CA CYS A 80 -11.64 9.30 2.83
C CYS A 80 -12.86 9.08 3.72
N LEU A 81 -12.69 9.18 5.04
CA LEU A 81 -13.78 9.01 5.99
C LEU A 81 -14.74 10.20 6.04
N GLU A 82 -14.27 11.39 5.64
CA GLU A 82 -15.06 12.63 5.69
C GLU A 82 -15.98 12.77 4.47
N CYS A 83 -15.44 12.62 3.26
CA CYS A 83 -16.20 12.86 2.02
C CYS A 83 -16.49 11.60 1.20
N ASN A 84 -16.13 10.42 1.70
CA ASN A 84 -16.27 9.12 1.02
C ASN A 84 -15.55 9.00 -0.33
N ASN A 85 -14.66 9.95 -0.68
CA ASN A 85 -13.82 9.82 -1.86
C ASN A 85 -13.03 8.51 -1.81
N PHE A 86 -13.09 7.76 -2.90
CA PHE A 86 -12.62 6.39 -3.01
C PHE A 86 -11.67 6.26 -4.20
N GLU A 87 -10.57 5.55 -4.01
CA GLU A 87 -9.59 5.26 -5.05
C GLU A 87 -9.09 3.82 -4.87
N TRP A 88 -9.00 3.04 -5.94
CA TRP A 88 -8.30 1.76 -5.90
C TRP A 88 -6.80 2.01 -5.71
N MET A 89 -6.17 1.19 -4.89
CA MET A 89 -4.75 1.36 -4.61
C MET A 89 -3.88 1.18 -5.87
N SER A 90 -4.28 0.28 -6.78
CA SER A 90 -3.64 0.09 -8.09
C SER A 90 -3.56 1.38 -8.90
N ASP A 91 -4.65 2.14 -8.92
CA ASP A 91 -4.76 3.35 -9.74
C ASP A 91 -3.87 4.45 -9.17
N VAL A 92 -3.84 4.55 -7.83
CA VAL A 92 -2.96 5.49 -7.11
C VAL A 92 -1.48 5.18 -7.38
N LEU A 93 -1.09 3.90 -7.40
CA LEU A 93 0.28 3.49 -7.70
C LEU A 93 0.67 3.81 -9.15
N VAL A 94 -0.22 3.57 -10.11
CA VAL A 94 0.02 3.93 -11.52
C VAL A 94 0.24 5.43 -11.66
N VAL A 95 -0.60 6.26 -11.02
CA VAL A 95 -0.46 7.71 -11.04
C VAL A 95 0.82 8.17 -10.35
N SER A 96 1.20 7.58 -9.21
CA SER A 96 2.45 7.91 -8.51
C SER A 96 3.66 7.68 -9.39
N ARG A 97 3.73 6.50 -10.01
CA ARG A 97 4.85 6.12 -10.87
C ARG A 97 4.93 7.00 -12.11
N GLY A 98 3.78 7.41 -12.66
CA GLY A 98 3.74 8.39 -13.75
C GLY A 98 4.39 9.72 -13.36
N LYS A 99 4.03 10.27 -12.19
CA LYS A 99 4.59 11.53 -11.68
C LYS A 99 6.09 11.45 -11.41
N GLU A 100 6.56 10.33 -10.86
CA GLU A 100 7.99 10.10 -10.62
C GLU A 100 8.78 10.08 -11.94
N LEU A 101 8.22 9.47 -12.99
CA LEU A 101 8.83 9.45 -14.31
C LEU A 101 8.86 10.84 -14.95
N GLU A 102 7.76 11.59 -14.86
CA GLU A 102 7.67 12.97 -15.36
C GLU A 102 8.69 13.88 -14.67
N ALA A 103 8.79 13.83 -13.34
CA ALA A 103 9.79 14.59 -12.59
C ALA A 103 11.23 14.22 -13.00
N SER A 104 11.49 12.92 -13.21
CA SER A 104 12.80 12.45 -13.67
C SER A 104 13.14 12.97 -15.07
N LEU A 105 12.16 12.99 -15.98
CA LEU A 105 12.32 13.52 -17.33
C LEU A 105 12.60 15.03 -17.32
N ASP A 106 11.89 15.79 -16.47
CA ASP A 106 12.11 17.23 -16.32
C ASP A 106 13.53 17.55 -15.84
N GLU A 107 14.06 16.78 -14.88
CA GLU A 107 15.43 16.96 -14.40
C GLU A 107 16.47 16.65 -15.50
N LEU A 108 16.25 15.60 -16.30
CA LEU A 108 17.11 15.31 -17.44
C LEU A 108 17.07 16.43 -18.49
N CYS A 109 15.87 16.93 -18.81
CA CYS A 109 15.68 18.04 -19.73
C CYS A 109 16.43 19.30 -19.26
N LYS A 110 16.36 19.63 -17.96
CA LYS A 110 17.12 20.74 -17.37
C LYS A 110 18.63 20.52 -17.51
N ALA A 111 19.12 19.32 -17.17
CA ALA A 111 20.53 18.98 -17.25
C ALA A 111 21.08 19.08 -18.69
N VAL A 112 20.32 18.61 -19.68
CA VAL A 112 20.69 18.73 -21.10
C VAL A 112 20.70 20.19 -21.55
N LYS A 113 19.68 20.99 -21.20
CA LYS A 113 19.65 22.41 -21.53
C LYS A 113 20.88 23.15 -21.01
N THR A 114 21.29 22.89 -19.78
CA THR A 114 22.51 23.48 -19.19
C THR A 114 23.77 23.08 -19.95
N LYS A 115 23.88 21.82 -20.39
CA LYS A 115 25.05 21.34 -21.15
C LYS A 115 25.11 21.85 -22.60
N VAL A 116 23.98 22.18 -23.22
CA VAL A 116 23.90 22.68 -24.60
C VAL A 116 24.14 24.20 -24.67
N HIS A 117 23.92 24.92 -23.56
CA HIS A 117 24.19 26.36 -23.46
C HIS A 117 25.60 26.68 -22.90
N LEU A 118 26.46 25.68 -22.80
CA LEU A 118 27.91 25.78 -22.53
C LEU A 118 28.67 25.41 -23.80
#